data_AF-A0A2M7VLR4-F1
#
_entry.id   AF-A0A2M7VLR4-F1
#
_cell.length_a   1.000
_cell.length_b   1.000
_cell.length_c   1.000
_cell.angle_alpha   90.00
_cell.angle_beta   90.00
_cell.angle_gamma   90.00
#
_symmetry.space_group_name_H-M   'P 1'
#
loop_
_entity.id
_entity.type
_entity.pdbx_description
1 polymer ?
#
loop_
_entity_poly.entity_id
_entity_poly.type
_entity_poly.pdbx_seq_one_letter_code
_entity_poly.pdbx_strand_id
1 'polypeptide(L)'
;IDDFDNFDYIFAMDLENYKNILAIAPNDIAKQKVKLLLNVLFPNENLDVPDPYSGGVFQFEQVYNILNKATTKLATQLNENRKG
;
A
#
# COMPACT_ATOMS: atom_id res chain seq x y z
N ILE A 1 6.19 12.46 -11.21
CA ILE A 1 7.53 12.06 -10.71
C ILE A 1 7.73 12.64 -9.31
N ASP A 2 7.28 13.86 -9.08
CA ASP A 2 7.33 14.59 -7.81
C ASP A 2 6.83 13.79 -6.59
N ASP A 3 5.88 12.85 -6.77
CA ASP A 3 5.44 11.97 -5.69
C ASP A 3 6.59 11.19 -5.03
N PHE A 4 7.57 10.73 -5.83
CA PHE A 4 8.73 10.01 -5.29
C PHE A 4 9.64 10.90 -4.46
N ASP A 5 9.60 12.22 -4.66
CA ASP A 5 10.37 13.19 -3.87
C ASP A 5 9.60 13.65 -2.63
N ASN A 6 8.27 13.78 -2.74
CA ASN A 6 7.40 14.30 -1.70
C ASN A 6 7.01 13.28 -0.61
N PHE A 7 7.02 11.98 -0.93
CA PHE A 7 6.57 10.94 -0.01
C PHE A 7 7.70 10.00 0.41
N ASP A 8 7.69 9.58 1.68
CA ASP A 8 8.61 8.56 2.22
C ASP A 8 8.15 7.14 1.85
N TYR A 9 6.83 6.94 1.74
CA TYR A 9 6.20 5.66 1.43
C TYR A 9 5.10 5.85 0.39
N ILE A 10 5.06 4.95 -0.59
CA ILE A 10 4.00 4.88 -1.60
C ILE A 10 3.42 3.47 -1.54
N PHE A 11 2.13 3.36 -1.18
CA PHE A 11 1.47 2.07 -1.05
C PHE A 11 0.57 1.78 -2.26
N ALA A 12 0.88 0.72 -3.00
CA ALA A 12 0.04 0.17 -4.05
C ALA A 12 -1.01 -0.78 -3.46
N MET A 13 -2.21 -0.78 -4.06
CA MET A 13 -3.32 -1.63 -3.64
C MET A 13 -3.21 -3.05 -4.19
N ASP A 14 -2.61 -3.20 -5.37
CA ASP A 14 -2.45 -4.48 -6.05
C ASP A 14 -1.06 -4.57 -6.74
N LEU A 15 -0.75 -5.77 -7.22
CA LEU A 15 0.50 -6.09 -7.92
C LEU A 15 0.66 -5.37 -9.26
N GLU A 16 -0.43 -5.04 -9.94
CA GLU A 16 -0.37 -4.35 -11.23
C GLU A 16 0.05 -2.89 -11.03
N ASN A 17 -0.63 -2.20 -10.12
CA ASN A 17 -0.31 -0.85 -9.66
C ASN A 17 1.12 -0.80 -9.13
N TYR A 18 1.53 -1.78 -8.32
CA TYR A 18 2.90 -1.88 -7.83
C TYR A 18 3.92 -1.92 -8.97
N LYS A 19 3.74 -2.81 -9.95
CA LYS A 19 4.63 -2.92 -11.12
C LYS A 19 4.63 -1.67 -11.97
N ASN A 20 3.46 -1.07 -12.20
CA ASN A 20 3.32 0.15 -13.00
C ASN A 20 4.06 1.33 -12.34
N ILE A 21 3.93 1.49 -11.02
CA ILE A 21 4.65 2.52 -10.27
C ILE A 21 6.17 2.25 -10.31
N LEU A 22 6.61 1.00 -10.14
CA LEU A 22 8.03 0.65 -10.23
C LEU A 22 8.63 0.92 -11.62
N ALA A 23 7.85 0.74 -12.68
CA ALA A 23 8.30 0.98 -14.06
C ALA A 23 8.61 2.46 -14.33
N ILE A 24 7.94 3.38 -13.62
CA ILE A 24 8.14 4.82 -13.77
C ILE A 24 9.03 5.45 -12.68
N ALA A 25 9.47 4.67 -11.68
CA ALA A 25 10.32 5.15 -10.61
C ALA A 25 11.72 5.52 -11.15
N PRO A 26 12.23 6.74 -10.88
CA PRO A 26 13.43 7.27 -11.54
C PRO A 26 14.74 6.59 -11.12
N ASN A 27 14.78 5.93 -9.97
CA ASN A 27 15.96 5.27 -9.43
C ASN A 27 15.57 4.22 -8.37
N ASP A 28 16.55 3.44 -7.90
CA ASP A 28 16.30 2.37 -6.93
C ASP A 28 15.91 2.88 -5.54
N ILE A 29 16.32 4.10 -5.18
CA ILE A 29 15.88 4.74 -3.93
C ILE A 29 14.37 4.99 -4.00
N ALA A 30 13.87 5.54 -5.10
CA ALA A 30 12.44 5.75 -5.33
C ALA A 30 11.67 4.42 -5.35
N LYS A 31 12.21 3.37 -5.98
CA LYS A 31 11.59 2.03 -5.96
C LYS A 31 11.45 1.45 -4.55
N GLN A 32 12.41 1.69 -3.67
CA GLN A 32 12.36 1.21 -2.28
C GLN A 32 11.20 1.82 -1.47
N LYS A 33 10.73 3.02 -1.84
CA LYS A 33 9.57 3.68 -1.23
C LYS A 33 8.24 3.01 -1.58
N VAL A 34 8.19 2.28 -2.69
CA VAL A 34 6.97 1.62 -3.18
C VAL A 34 6.78 0.28 -2.47
N LYS A 35 5.61 0.07 -1.85
CA LYS A 35 5.24 -1.14 -1.10
C LYS A 35 3.82 -1.59 -1.47
N LEU A 36 3.53 -2.87 -1.33
CA LEU A 36 2.15 -3.37 -1.33
C LEU A 36 1.51 -3.13 0.04
N LEU A 37 0.30 -2.58 0.09
CA LEU A 37 -0.38 -2.27 1.35
C LEU A 37 -0.58 -3.53 2.21
N LEU A 38 -1.00 -4.64 1.61
CA LEU A 38 -1.33 -5.85 2.37
C LEU A 38 -0.11 -6.56 2.97
N ASN A 39 1.11 -6.24 2.53
CA ASN A 39 2.31 -6.71 3.20
C ASN A 39 2.45 -6.13 4.63
N VAL A 40 1.73 -5.07 4.98
CA VAL A 40 1.61 -4.61 6.37
C VAL A 40 0.93 -5.67 7.22
N LEU A 41 -0.13 -6.32 6.71
CA LEU A 41 -0.88 -7.36 7.41
C LEU A 41 -0.24 -8.75 7.27
N PHE A 42 0.15 -9.09 6.05
CA PHE A 42 0.63 -10.40 5.61
C PHE A 42 2.00 -10.26 4.94
N PRO A 43 3.09 -10.14 5.72
CA PRO A 43 4.41 -9.85 5.18
C PRO A 43 4.86 -10.87 4.12
N ASN A 44 5.31 -10.36 2.98
CA ASN A 44 5.84 -11.13 1.83
C ASN A 44 4.82 -12.00 1.07
N GLU A 45 3.54 -11.94 1.42
CA GLU A 45 2.51 -12.67 0.67
C GLU A 45 2.12 -11.95 -0.63
N ASN A 46 2.38 -10.64 -0.73
CA ASN A 46 2.14 -9.83 -1.93
C ASN A 46 0.70 -9.92 -2.44
N LEU A 47 -0.26 -9.89 -1.52
CA LEU A 47 -1.69 -9.98 -1.80
C LEU A 47 -2.24 -8.67 -2.35
N ASP A 48 -3.27 -8.79 -3.20
CA ASP A 48 -4.02 -7.67 -3.77
C ASP A 48 -5.20 -7.26 -2.88
N VAL A 49 -5.48 -5.96 -2.82
CA VAL A 49 -6.76 -5.44 -2.36
C VAL A 49 -7.76 -5.62 -3.51
N PRO A 50 -8.89 -6.32 -3.31
CA PRO A 50 -9.86 -6.56 -4.38
C PRO A 50 -10.52 -5.26 -4.84
N ASP A 51 -10.86 -5.19 -6.13
CA ASP A 51 -11.60 -4.06 -6.71
C ASP A 51 -13.08 -4.08 -6.24
N PRO A 52 -13.57 -3.02 -5.57
CA PRO A 52 -14.93 -2.98 -5.05
C PRO A 52 -16.03 -2.67 -6.10
N TYR A 53 -15.66 -2.23 -7.31
CA TYR A 53 -16.62 -1.72 -8.30
C TYR A 53 -17.44 -2.84 -8.99
N SER A 54 -17.09 -4.11 -8.79
CA SER A 54 -17.68 -5.23 -9.53
C SER A 54 -18.95 -5.84 -8.92
N GLY A 55 -19.27 -5.59 -7.65
CA GLY A 55 -20.44 -6.23 -7.01
C GLY A 55 -21.02 -5.50 -5.80
N GLY A 56 -21.15 -4.18 -5.94
CA GLY A 56 -22.02 -3.36 -5.11
C GLY A 56 -21.52 -3.14 -3.69
N VAL A 57 -22.41 -2.63 -2.83
CA VAL A 57 -22.06 -2.04 -1.51
C VAL A 57 -21.28 -3.00 -0.59
N PHE A 58 -21.58 -4.30 -0.63
CA PHE A 58 -20.90 -5.28 0.21
C PHE A 58 -19.40 -5.40 -0.11
N GLN A 59 -19.00 -5.26 -1.37
CA GLN A 59 -17.58 -5.30 -1.74
C GLN A 59 -16.84 -4.04 -1.26
N PHE A 60 -17.50 -2.88 -1.29
CA PHE A 60 -16.96 -1.66 -0.68
C PHE A 60 -16.74 -1.83 0.83
N GLU A 61 -17.68 -2.48 1.54
CA GLU A 61 -17.53 -2.75 2.97
C GLU A 61 -16.35 -3.71 3.24
N GLN A 62 -16.18 -4.74 2.41
CA GLN A 62 -15.04 -5.64 2.51
C GLN A 62 -13.70 -4.91 2.29
N VAL A 63 -13.60 -4.12 1.22
CA VAL A 63 -12.40 -3.32 0.92
C VAL A 63 -12.13 -2.32 2.03
N TYR A 64 -13.16 -1.62 2.53
CA TYR A 64 -13.02 -0.72 3.66
C TYR A 64 -12.46 -1.44 4.89
N ASN A 65 -12.98 -2.62 5.23
CA ASN A 65 -12.49 -3.40 6.38
C ASN A 65 -11.04 -3.85 6.21
N ILE A 66 -10.63 -4.21 4.99
CA ILE A 66 -9.24 -4.56 4.66
C ILE A 66 -8.33 -3.33 4.86
N LEU A 67 -8.70 -2.19 4.27
CA LEU A 67 -7.95 -0.94 4.37
C LEU A 67 -7.84 -0.49 5.83
N ASN A 68 -8.94 -0.49 6.57
CA ASN A 68 -8.98 -0.07 7.97
C ASN A 68 -8.04 -0.89 8.86
N LYS A 69 -7.98 -2.21 8.67
CA LYS A 69 -7.03 -3.08 9.39
C LYS A 69 -5.59 -2.77 9.01
N ALA A 70 -5.30 -2.65 7.71
CA ALA A 70 -3.96 -2.38 7.21
C ALA A 70 -3.43 -1.03 7.69
N THR A 71 -4.23 0.03 7.56
CA THR A 71 -3.84 1.39 7.96
C THR A 71 -3.72 1.53 9.48
N THR A 72 -4.56 0.86 10.27
CA THR A 72 -4.43 0.83 11.73
C THR A 72 -3.09 0.22 12.15
N LYS A 73 -2.73 -0.93 11.59
CA LYS A 73 -1.43 -1.58 11.88
C LYS A 73 -0.25 -0.72 11.41
N LEU A 74 -0.36 -0.11 10.23
CA LEU A 74 0.66 0.79 9.69
C LEU A 74 0.87 2.01 10.59
N ALA A 75 -0.20 2.64 11.06
CA ALA A 75 -0.13 3.80 11.94
C ALA A 75 0.57 3.45 13.27
N THR A 76 0.27 2.29 13.85
CA THR A 76 0.99 1.79 15.04
C THR A 76 2.49 1.64 14.77
N GLN A 77 2.87 0.97 13.69
CA GLN A 77 4.29 0.77 13.32
C GLN A 77 5.03 2.09 13.12
N LEU A 78 4.42 3.05 12.41
CA LEU A 78 5.04 4.36 12.17
C LEU A 78 5.19 5.19 13.46
N ASN A 79 4.25 5.06 14.40
CA ASN A 79 4.33 5.75 15.70
C ASN A 79 5.38 5.12 16.62
N GLU A 80 5.58 3.80 16.56
CA GLU A 80 6.65 3.12 17.30
C GLU A 80 8.03 3.52 16.76
N ASN A 81 8.19 3.56 15.43
CA ASN A 81 9.44 3.97 14.78
C ASN A 81 9.84 5.43 15.05
N ARG A 82 8.87 6.31 15.37
CA ARG A 82 9.13 7.72 15.74
C ARG A 82 9.62 7.93 17.17
N LYS A 83 9.49 6.92 18.04
CA LYS A 83 9.91 6.99 19.44
C LYS A 83 11.35 6.50 19.67
N GLY A 84 11.99 5.94 18.64
CA GLY A 84 13.36 5.46 18.65
C GLY A 84 14.38 6.50 18.21
#